data_AF-A0A7C6IFN0-F1
#
_entry.id   AF-A0A7C6IFN0-F1
#
_cell.length_a   1.000
_cell.length_b   1.000
_cell.length_c   1.000
_cell.angle_alpha   90.00
_cell.angle_beta   90.00
_cell.angle_gamma   90.00
#
_symmetry.space_group_name_H-M   'P 1'
#
loop_
_entity.id
_entity.type
_entity.pdbx_description
1 polymer ?
#
loop_
_entity_poly.entity_id
_entity_poly.type
_entity_poly.pdbx_seq_one_letter_code
_entity_poly.pdbx_strand_id
1 'polypeptide(L)' 'MSIIIVTGTGTDVGKTVATAALAAAFAAHGNRVHVVKPAQTGYPGERGGDLDDVAALTGVTDLHGYARYPEPMAPLA' A
#
# COMPACT_ATOMS: atom_id res chain seq x y z
N MET A 1 2.74 10.50 -17.17
CA MET A 1 2.09 10.02 -15.93
C MET A 1 1.85 8.53 -16.09
N SER A 2 2.35 7.70 -15.18
CA SER A 2 2.22 6.24 -15.21
C SER A 2 1.37 5.77 -14.03
N ILE A 3 0.61 4.69 -14.23
CA ILE A 3 -0.13 3.99 -13.18
C ILE A 3 0.40 2.56 -13.14
N ILE A 4 0.83 2.10 -11.97
CA ILE A 4 1.31 0.74 -11.74
C ILE A 4 0.38 0.07 -10.74
N ILE A 5 -0.22 -1.04 -11.15
CA ILE A 5 -1.08 -1.86 -10.29
C ILE A 5 -0.28 -3.04 -9.76
N VAL A 6 -0.13 -3.12 -8.44
CA VAL A 6 0.49 -4.26 -7.75
C VAL A 6 -0.60 -5.26 -7.38
N THR A 7 -0.74 -6.32 -8.18
CA THR A 7 -1.64 -7.45 -7.90
C THR A 7 -0.89 -8.59 -7.18
N GLY A 8 -1.61 -9.62 -6.76
CA GLY A 8 -1.01 -10.83 -6.18
C GLY A 8 -1.97 -12.01 -6.19
N THR A 9 -1.42 -13.20 -5.97
CA THR A 9 -2.13 -14.48 -6.01
C THR A 9 -2.86 -14.85 -4.73
N GLY A 10 -2.83 -13.98 -3.71
CA GLY A 10 -3.46 -14.20 -2.42
C GLY A 10 -3.20 -13.09 -1.41
N THR A 11 -3.57 -13.33 -0.16
CA THR A 11 -3.16 -12.51 1.00
C THR A 11 -1.70 -12.76 1.36
N ASP A 12 -1.05 -11.79 1.98
CA ASP A 12 0.30 -11.91 2.56
C ASP A 12 1.44 -12.37 1.61
N VAL A 13 1.20 -12.38 0.29
CA VAL A 13 2.21 -12.68 -0.73
C VAL A 13 3.23 -11.55 -0.97
N GLY A 14 3.27 -10.53 -0.10
CA GLY A 14 4.25 -9.44 -0.18
C GLY A 14 3.88 -8.24 -1.06
N LYS A 15 2.60 -8.05 -1.42
CA LYS A 15 2.14 -6.90 -2.24
C LYS A 15 2.54 -5.54 -1.65
N THR A 16 2.41 -5.39 -0.34
CA THR A 16 2.75 -4.16 0.38
C THR A 16 4.24 -3.86 0.31
N VAL A 17 5.09 -4.87 0.51
CA VAL A 17 6.55 -4.75 0.40
C VAL A 17 6.96 -4.45 -1.04
N ALA A 18 6.36 -5.11 -2.04
CA ALA A 18 6.62 -4.83 -3.45
C ALA A 18 6.22 -3.40 -3.83
N THR A 19 5.10 -2.90 -3.29
CA THR A 19 4.66 -1.51 -3.46
C THR A 19 5.66 -0.54 -2.85
N ALA A 20 6.13 -0.80 -1.62
CA ALA A 20 7.15 0.00 -0.96
C ALA A 20 8.47 0.05 -1.75
N ALA A 21 8.93 -1.10 -2.27
CA ALA A 21 10.15 -1.18 -3.08
C ALA A 21 10.05 -0.34 -4.36
N LEU A 22 8.93 -0.41 -5.08
CA LEU A 22 8.69 0.43 -6.25
C LEU A 22 8.64 1.91 -5.88
N ALA A 23 7.89 2.26 -4.84
CA ALA A 23 7.77 3.65 -4.37
C ALA A 23 9.13 4.24 -4.00
N ALA A 24 9.93 3.52 -3.21
CA ALA A 24 11.28 3.94 -2.83
C ALA A 24 12.20 4.09 -4.05
N ALA A 25 12.17 3.15 -5.00
CA ALA A 25 12.98 3.23 -6.21
C ALA A 25 12.62 4.46 -7.05
N PHE A 26 11.33 4.69 -7.32
CA PHE A 26 10.91 5.85 -8.10
C PHE A 26 11.22 7.17 -7.39
N ALA A 27 11.01 7.24 -6.08
CA ALA A 27 11.35 8.40 -5.28
C ALA A 27 12.86 8.70 -5.30
N ALA A 28 13.71 7.66 -5.19
CA ALA A 28 15.16 7.79 -5.29
C ALA A 28 15.62 8.31 -6.68
N HIS A 29 14.83 8.05 -7.73
CA HIS A 29 15.03 8.62 -9.07
C HIS A 29 14.40 10.01 -9.25
N GLY A 30 13.95 10.68 -8.18
CA GLY A 30 13.40 12.04 -8.23
C GLY A 30 11.97 12.13 -8.74
N ASN A 31 11.25 11.01 -8.85
CA ASN A 31 9.85 11.02 -9.26
C ASN A 31 8.96 11.42 -8.09
N ARG A 32 7.88 12.15 -8.40
CA ARG A 32 6.75 12.30 -7.48
C ARG A 32 5.98 10.99 -7.44
N VAL A 33 5.83 10.41 -6.26
CA VAL A 33 5.19 9.11 -6.06
C VAL A 33 3.97 9.30 -5.17
N HIS A 34 2.82 8.81 -5.65
CA HIS A 34 1.59 8.72 -4.87
C HIS A 34 1.30 7.24 -4.65
N VAL A 35 1.13 6.81 -3.40
CA VAL A 35 0.74 5.42 -3.10
C VAL A 35 -0.71 5.40 -2.69
N VAL A 36 -1.50 4.56 -3.35
CA VAL A 36 -2.94 4.50 -3.17
C VAL A 36 -3.36 3.12 -2.66
N LYS A 37 -4.11 3.10 -1.56
CA LYS A 37 -4.80 1.91 -1.05
C LYS A 37 -6.31 2.19 -1.01
N PRO A 38 -7.07 1.75 -2.03
CA PRO A 38 -8.51 2.04 -2.10
C PRO A 38 -9.31 1.56 -0.88
N ALA A 39 -9.02 0.36 -0.41
CA ALA A 39 -9.68 -0.25 0.74
C ALA A 39 -8.68 -1.00 1.62
N GLN A 40 -8.64 -0.70 2.90
CA GLN A 40 -7.88 -1.43 3.92
C GLN A 40 -8.87 -2.27 4.76
N THR A 41 -8.53 -3.54 4.97
CA THR A 41 -9.31 -4.47 5.81
C THR A 41 -8.46 -5.01 6.95
N GLY A 42 -9.06 -5.48 8.04
CA GLY A 42 -8.35 -6.18 9.13
C GLY A 42 -7.53 -5.28 10.07
N TYR A 43 -7.76 -3.96 10.02
CA TYR A 43 -7.11 -2.98 10.91
C TYR A 43 -8.18 -2.08 11.54
N PRO A 44 -8.57 -2.30 12.81
CA PRO A 44 -9.66 -1.56 13.45
C PRO A 44 -9.29 -0.12 13.84
N GLY A 45 -8.00 0.21 13.86
CA GLY A 45 -7.53 1.57 14.18
C GLY A 45 -7.47 2.49 12.96
N GLU A 46 -7.26 3.78 13.24
CA GLU A 46 -6.96 4.80 12.21
C GLU A 46 -5.53 4.66 11.65
N ARG A 47 -4.65 4.00 12.43
CA ARG A 47 -3.27 3.67 12.10
C ARG A 47 -3.09 2.16 11.93
N GLY A 48 -1.96 1.76 11.37
CA GLY A 48 -1.64 0.42 10.93
C GLY A 48 -2.20 0.11 9.53
N GLY A 49 -1.63 -0.91 8.89
CA GLY A 49 -2.00 -1.35 7.56
C GLY A 49 -1.03 -0.88 6.48
N ASP A 50 -1.39 -1.13 5.23
CA ASP A 50 -0.44 -1.14 4.12
C ASP A 50 0.24 0.21 3.87
N LEU A 51 -0.49 1.31 4.03
CA LEU A 51 0.06 2.65 3.81
C LEU A 51 1.04 3.06 4.92
N ASP A 52 0.79 2.65 6.16
CA ASP A 52 1.69 2.96 7.27
C ASP A 52 2.99 2.16 7.14
N ASP A 53 2.90 0.91 6.70
CA ASP A 53 4.08 0.08 6.38
C ASP A 53 4.89 0.69 5.23
N VAL A 54 4.23 1.15 4.17
CA VAL A 54 4.91 1.85 3.06
C VAL A 54 5.58 3.13 3.57
N ALA A 55 4.90 3.94 4.39
CA ALA A 55 5.46 5.16 4.96
C ALA A 55 6.74 4.85 5.77
N ALA A 56 6.66 3.85 6.65
CA ALA A 56 7.75 3.45 7.52
C ALA A 56 8.96 2.91 6.73
N LEU A 57 8.72 2.13 5.67
CA LEU A 57 9.77 1.52 4.86
C LEU A 57 10.44 2.48 3.88
N THR A 58 9.74 3.52 3.44
CA THR A 58 10.18 4.34 2.30
C THR A 58 10.38 5.82 2.62
N GLY A 59 9.76 6.33 3.68
CA GLY A 59 9.66 7.76 3.95
C GLY A 59 8.72 8.52 3.00
N VAL A 60 8.02 7.85 2.08
CA VAL A 60 7.01 8.48 1.21
C VAL A 60 5.82 8.91 2.04
N THR A 61 5.40 10.17 1.87
CA THR A 61 4.32 10.80 2.64
C THR A 61 3.06 11.10 1.82
N ASP A 62 3.14 11.01 0.49
CA ASP A 62 2.00 11.25 -0.40
C ASP A 62 1.19 9.93 -0.55
N LEU A 63 0.39 9.66 0.47
CA LEU A 63 -0.33 8.41 0.68
C LEU A 63 -1.84 8.66 0.68
N HIS A 64 -2.58 7.83 -0.05
CA HIS A 64 -4.03 7.98 -0.20
C HIS A 64 -4.77 6.69 0.16
N GLY A 65 -5.43 6.71 1.32
CA GLY A 65 -6.39 5.69 1.74
C GLY A 65 -7.82 6.22 1.66
N TYR A 66 -8.80 5.36 1.34
CA TYR A 66 -10.21 5.79 1.25
C TYR A 66 -11.13 5.00 2.17
N ALA A 67 -11.31 3.70 1.96
CA ALA A 67 -12.16 2.87 2.81
C ALA A 67 -11.33 2.08 3.84
N ARG A 68 -11.80 2.02 5.08
CA ARG A 68 -11.26 1.14 6.14
C ARG A 68 -12.37 0.26 6.69
N TYR A 69 -12.12 -1.04 6.74
CA TYR A 69 -13.02 -2.04 7.30
C TYR A 69 -12.28 -2.77 8.44
N PRO A 70 -12.85 -2.83 9.65
CA PRO A 70 -12.14 -3.40 10.80
C PRO A 70 -11.94 -4.91 10.67
N GLU A 71 -12.86 -5.63 10.03
CA GLU A 71 -12.77 -7.06 9.85
C GLU A 71 -11.80 -7.44 8.72
N PRO A 72 -11.03 -8.53 8.89
CA PRO A 72 -10.19 -9.05 7.80
C PRO A 72 -11.06 -9.63 6.69
N MET A 73 -10.66 -9.38 5.44
CA MET A 73 -11.30 -9.95 4.26
C MET A 73 -10.20 -10.50 3.34
N ALA A 74 -10.13 -11.82 3.20
CA ALA A 74 -9.32 -12.45 2.16
C ALA A 74 -10.12 -12.50 0.84
N PRO A 75 -9.44 -12.50 -0.33
CA PRO A 75 -10.11 -12.79 -1.60
C PRO A 75 -10.84 -14.13 -1.51
N LEU A 76 -12.13 -14.14 -1.85
CA LEU A 76 -12.87 -15.40 -2.05
C LEU A 76 -12.38 -16.03 -3.36
N ALA A 77 -12.05 -17.32 -3.30
CA ALA A 77 -11.67 -18.12 -4.47
C ALA A 77 -12.90 -18.48 -5.33
#